data_AF-A0A1Y2AIF0-F1
#
_entry.id   AF-A0A1Y2AIF0-F1
#
_cell.length_a   1.000
_cell.length_b   1.000
_cell.length_c   1.000
_cell.angle_alpha   90.00
_cell.angle_beta   90.00
_cell.angle_gamma   90.00
#
_symmetry.space_group_name_H-M   'P 1'
#
loop_
_entity.id
_entity.type
_entity.pdbx_description
1 polymer ?
#
loop_
_entity_poly.entity_id
_entity_poly.type
_entity_poly.pdbx_seq_one_letter_code
_entity_poly.pdbx_strand_id
1 'polypeptide(L)'
;MVEKWRPSISYEPEGAKVEYEGIIYELIHPHTSQMGWEPTQTPAMWKVSADQSEASTSHEQEQQQLQQNKITTKDPNQVYTWVPYTGSMPSNAIAISNSFGKTFCVARGNVEGGIHPGYCDPNKNRCYTSYGGKEVVCEKFEILTADLSRVQWVRTTNSEKVTQELVVGGYEKDGTPTYCCKCDREGIPFFGKTYRGSDCAYYGFDDKEYKVFEFEILTVN
;
A
#
# COMPACT_ATOMS: atom_id res chain seq x y z
N MET A 1 26.69 21.54 -34.17
CA MET A 1 25.28 21.24 -34.47
C MET A 1 25.16 19.73 -34.52
N VAL A 2 24.31 19.14 -33.69
CA VAL A 2 24.12 17.68 -33.65
C VAL A 2 23.07 17.33 -34.70
N GLU A 3 23.28 16.26 -35.47
CA GLU A 3 22.30 15.84 -36.47
C GLU A 3 21.10 15.18 -35.81
N LYS A 4 19.88 15.44 -36.32
CA LYS A 4 18.67 14.78 -35.80
C LYS A 4 18.65 13.32 -36.22
N TRP A 5 18.26 12.43 -35.30
CA TRP A 5 18.13 11.01 -35.61
C TRP A 5 17.11 10.81 -36.74
N ARG A 6 17.49 9.93 -37.66
CA ARG A 6 16.71 9.52 -38.84
C ARG A 6 16.80 8.00 -39.01
N PRO A 7 15.72 7.34 -39.42
CA PRO A 7 15.73 5.92 -39.78
C PRO A 7 16.44 5.71 -41.12
N SER A 8 16.94 4.50 -41.34
CA SER A 8 17.59 4.05 -42.58
C SER A 8 18.90 4.79 -42.93
N ILE A 9 19.63 5.27 -41.92
CA ILE A 9 20.94 5.92 -42.05
C ILE A 9 21.98 5.07 -41.32
N SER A 10 23.19 4.96 -41.86
CA SER A 10 24.32 4.34 -41.16
C SER A 10 24.97 5.35 -40.22
N TYR A 11 25.02 5.03 -38.93
CA TYR A 11 25.69 5.85 -37.92
C TYR A 11 27.03 5.20 -37.56
N GLU A 12 28.12 5.90 -37.90
CA GLU A 12 29.51 5.55 -37.61
C GLU A 12 30.33 6.86 -37.54
N PRO A 13 31.44 6.93 -36.79
CA PRO A 13 32.01 5.92 -35.91
C PRO A 13 31.31 5.86 -34.55
N GLU A 14 31.71 4.90 -33.69
CA GLU A 14 31.31 4.87 -32.27
C GLU A 14 31.57 6.23 -31.61
N GLY A 15 30.60 6.73 -30.82
CA GLY A 15 30.64 8.08 -30.27
C GLY A 15 29.94 9.16 -31.11
N ALA A 16 29.40 8.82 -32.29
CA ALA A 16 28.56 9.74 -33.07
C ALA A 16 27.36 10.21 -32.25
N LYS A 17 27.07 11.53 -32.27
CA LYS A 17 25.98 12.13 -31.50
C LYS A 17 24.79 12.44 -32.40
N VAL A 18 23.58 12.11 -31.94
CA VAL A 18 22.31 12.41 -32.62
C VAL A 18 21.32 13.04 -31.66
N GLU A 19 20.46 13.94 -32.14
CA GLU A 19 19.37 14.53 -31.36
C GLU A 19 18.06 13.81 -31.67
N TYR A 20 17.38 13.30 -30.64
CA TYR A 20 16.05 12.70 -30.75
C TYR A 20 15.17 13.24 -29.61
N GLU A 21 13.99 13.78 -29.96
CA GLU A 21 13.06 14.39 -28.99
C GLU A 21 13.69 15.46 -28.07
N GLY A 22 14.72 16.18 -28.57
CA GLY A 22 15.42 17.23 -27.83
C GLY A 22 16.52 16.72 -26.89
N ILE A 23 16.76 15.41 -26.84
CA ILE A 23 17.83 14.79 -26.07
C ILE A 23 18.93 14.33 -27.01
N ILE A 24 20.19 14.62 -26.65
CA ILE A 24 21.35 14.15 -27.41
C ILE A 24 21.75 12.75 -26.95
N TYR A 25 21.75 11.81 -27.89
CA TYR A 25 22.21 10.44 -27.70
C TYR A 25 23.54 10.24 -28.41
N GLU A 26 24.41 9.44 -27.81
CA GLU A 26 25.70 9.02 -28.32
C GLU A 26 25.63 7.54 -28.72
N LEU A 27 26.13 7.25 -29.91
CA LEU A 27 26.16 5.93 -30.50
C LEU A 27 27.13 5.02 -29.73
N ILE A 28 26.64 3.89 -29.23
CA ILE A 28 27.44 2.86 -28.55
C ILE A 28 28.02 1.87 -29.57
N HIS A 29 27.22 1.47 -30.56
CA HIS A 29 27.65 0.48 -31.56
C HIS A 29 27.30 0.96 -32.98
N PRO A 30 28.28 1.02 -33.91
CA PRO A 30 28.06 1.25 -35.33
C PRO A 30 26.92 0.40 -35.90
N HIS A 31 25.92 1.03 -36.50
CA HIS A 31 24.79 0.33 -37.11
C HIS A 31 24.05 1.19 -38.12
N THR A 32 23.25 0.54 -38.97
CA THR A 32 22.24 1.20 -39.79
C THR A 32 20.92 1.25 -39.03
N SER A 33 20.39 2.46 -38.80
CA SER A 33 19.13 2.65 -38.09
C SER A 33 17.94 2.10 -38.87
N GLN A 34 16.91 1.65 -38.16
CA GLN A 34 15.64 1.19 -38.73
C GLN A 34 14.48 1.88 -38.03
N MET A 35 13.30 1.88 -38.66
CA MET A 35 12.07 2.35 -38.03
C MET A 35 11.77 1.47 -36.80
N GLY A 36 11.56 2.07 -35.62
CA GLY A 36 11.44 1.35 -34.35
C GLY A 36 12.76 1.14 -33.60
N TRP A 37 13.89 1.60 -34.15
CA TRP A 37 15.20 1.63 -33.46
C TRP A 37 15.55 3.05 -33.02
N GLU A 38 14.57 3.78 -32.50
CA GLU A 38 14.80 5.10 -31.93
C GLU A 38 15.72 4.98 -30.70
N PRO A 39 16.50 6.03 -30.36
CA PRO A 39 17.39 6.01 -29.20
C PRO A 39 16.69 5.71 -27.87
N THR A 40 15.39 6.01 -27.75
CA THR A 40 14.57 5.69 -26.59
C THR A 40 14.18 4.21 -26.50
N GLN A 41 14.09 3.52 -27.64
CA GLN A 41 13.65 2.11 -27.71
C GLN A 41 14.83 1.13 -27.72
N THR A 42 16.05 1.60 -28.02
CA THR A 42 17.24 0.76 -28.16
C THR A 42 18.43 1.23 -27.28
N PRO A 43 18.32 1.14 -25.94
CA PRO A 43 19.39 1.56 -25.02
C PRO A 43 20.72 0.80 -25.17
N ALA A 44 20.69 -0.36 -25.83
CA ALA A 44 21.89 -1.13 -26.18
C ALA A 44 22.70 -0.50 -27.32
N MET A 45 22.07 0.35 -28.14
CA MET A 45 22.69 0.99 -29.31
C MET A 45 23.01 2.47 -29.06
N TRP A 46 22.29 3.11 -28.13
CA TRP A 46 22.37 4.55 -27.84
C TRP A 46 22.42 4.80 -26.33
N LYS A 47 23.32 5.69 -25.89
CA LYS A 47 23.37 6.23 -24.52
C LYS A 47 23.12 7.72 -24.53
N VAL A 48 22.57 8.30 -23.47
CA VAL A 48 22.44 9.77 -23.38
C VAL A 48 23.84 10.40 -23.28
N SER A 49 24.12 11.44 -24.06
CA SER A 49 25.42 12.11 -24.04
C SER A 49 25.60 12.86 -22.72
N ALA A 50 26.75 12.65 -22.07
CA ALA A 50 27.05 13.15 -20.71
C ALA A 50 26.96 14.68 -20.58
N ASP A 51 27.13 15.44 -21.68
CA ASP A 51 26.96 16.90 -21.69
C ASP A 51 25.50 17.38 -21.49
N GLN A 52 24.50 16.47 -21.55
CA GLN A 52 23.11 16.78 -21.23
C GLN A 52 22.57 16.00 -20.01
N SER A 53 23.38 15.14 -19.39
CA SER A 53 22.96 14.41 -18.18
C SER A 53 22.86 15.30 -16.93
N GLU A 54 23.32 16.55 -16.99
CA GLU A 54 23.30 17.48 -15.84
C GLU A 54 22.11 18.46 -15.84
N ALA A 55 21.36 18.59 -16.94
CA ALA A 55 20.27 19.59 -17.05
C ALA A 55 18.86 19.01 -17.06
N SER A 56 18.67 17.75 -17.49
CA SER A 56 17.33 17.12 -17.55
C SER A 56 17.10 16.09 -16.43
N THR A 57 18.13 15.70 -15.71
CA THR A 57 18.06 14.67 -14.67
C THR A 57 17.69 15.25 -13.29
N SER A 58 17.75 16.57 -13.13
CA SER A 58 17.60 17.25 -11.82
C SER A 58 16.15 17.56 -11.45
N HIS A 59 15.24 17.80 -12.42
CA HIS A 59 13.85 18.18 -12.12
C HIS A 59 12.86 17.01 -12.07
N GLU A 60 13.11 15.89 -12.76
CA GLU A 60 12.28 14.69 -12.62
C GLU A 60 12.75 13.77 -11.49
N GLN A 61 14.05 13.72 -11.19
CA GLN A 61 14.53 12.95 -10.04
C GLN A 61 14.24 13.63 -8.71
N GLU A 62 14.15 14.96 -8.62
CA GLU A 62 13.73 15.61 -7.37
C GLU A 62 12.23 15.38 -7.09
N GLN A 63 11.37 15.39 -8.12
CA GLN A 63 9.94 15.08 -7.95
C GLN A 63 9.66 13.58 -7.72
N GLN A 64 10.43 12.67 -8.31
CA GLN A 64 10.32 11.23 -8.05
C GLN A 64 11.01 10.81 -6.74
N GLN A 65 12.10 11.46 -6.31
CA GLN A 65 12.69 11.25 -4.98
C GLN A 65 11.84 11.85 -3.86
N LEU A 66 11.08 12.94 -4.08
CA LEU A 66 10.08 13.43 -3.12
C LEU A 66 8.90 12.47 -2.94
N GLN A 67 8.60 11.61 -3.92
CA GLN A 67 7.58 10.56 -3.79
C GLN A 67 8.14 9.23 -3.28
N GLN A 68 9.40 8.90 -3.57
CA GLN A 68 10.01 7.63 -3.13
C GLN A 68 10.66 7.70 -1.74
N ASN A 69 11.02 8.90 -1.23
CA ASN A 69 11.48 9.09 0.16
C ASN A 69 10.32 9.19 1.18
N LYS A 70 9.09 8.91 0.77
CA LYS A 70 7.93 8.83 1.67
C LYS A 70 7.67 7.42 2.22
N ILE A 71 8.66 6.55 2.29
CA ILE A 71 8.61 5.39 3.20
C ILE A 71 9.96 5.22 3.88
N THR A 72 9.97 5.46 5.20
CA THR A 72 10.99 5.08 6.20
C THR A 72 12.10 6.07 6.54
N THR A 73 11.78 7.32 6.86
CA THR A 73 12.12 7.75 8.22
C THR A 73 10.96 7.27 9.09
N LYS A 74 11.05 6.04 9.61
CA LYS A 74 10.14 5.61 10.68
C LYS A 74 10.31 6.65 11.77
N ASP A 75 9.31 7.49 11.97
CA ASP A 75 9.21 8.24 13.20
C ASP A 75 9.42 7.21 14.32
N PRO A 76 10.44 7.36 15.18
CA PRO A 76 10.69 6.41 16.26
C PRO A 76 9.44 6.21 17.15
N ASN A 77 8.51 7.18 17.15
CA ASN A 77 7.23 7.08 17.86
C ASN A 77 6.11 6.40 17.05
N GLN A 78 6.27 6.11 15.77
CA GLN A 78 5.22 5.43 15.00
C GLN A 78 5.12 3.95 15.40
N VAL A 79 4.04 3.60 16.09
CA VAL A 79 3.78 2.24 16.62
C VAL A 79 3.32 1.27 15.55
N TYR A 80 2.47 1.74 14.65
CA TYR A 80 1.86 0.94 13.61
C TYR A 80 1.80 1.71 12.28
N THR A 81 1.72 0.97 11.18
CA THR A 81 1.51 1.51 9.84
C THR A 81 0.63 0.59 9.01
N TRP A 82 -0.09 1.20 8.09
CA TRP A 82 -0.87 0.50 7.07
C TRP A 82 -0.01 0.30 5.82
N VAL A 83 0.04 -0.94 5.33
CA VAL A 83 0.86 -1.33 4.19
C VAL A 83 -0.06 -1.86 3.08
N PRO A 84 -0.02 -1.32 1.85
CA PRO A 84 -0.78 -1.84 0.74
C PRO A 84 -0.52 -3.34 0.52
N TYR A 85 -1.58 -4.11 0.35
CA TYR A 85 -1.43 -5.54 0.07
C TYR A 85 -1.13 -5.80 -1.40
N THR A 86 -0.03 -6.49 -1.68
CA THR A 86 0.45 -6.78 -3.05
C THR A 86 0.46 -8.27 -3.36
N GLY A 87 -0.31 -9.09 -2.63
CA GLY A 87 -0.37 -10.55 -2.78
C GLY A 87 0.52 -11.33 -1.81
N SER A 88 1.24 -10.65 -0.91
CA SER A 88 2.03 -11.28 0.16
C SER A 88 1.83 -10.57 1.49
N MET A 89 1.93 -11.31 2.59
CA MET A 89 1.77 -10.76 3.93
C MET A 89 3.02 -9.95 4.32
N PRO A 90 2.88 -8.67 4.72
CA PRO A 90 4.02 -7.91 5.22
C PRO A 90 4.52 -8.46 6.56
N SER A 91 5.78 -8.17 6.90
CA SER A 91 6.34 -8.50 8.21
C SER A 91 5.61 -7.75 9.32
N ASN A 92 5.50 -8.39 10.48
CA ASN A 92 4.80 -7.85 11.66
C ASN A 92 3.33 -7.48 11.42
N ALA A 93 2.67 -8.14 10.47
CA ALA A 93 1.22 -8.02 10.31
C ALA A 93 0.50 -8.45 11.59
N ILE A 94 -0.54 -7.70 11.98
CA ILE A 94 -1.43 -8.12 13.06
C ILE A 94 -2.32 -9.24 12.52
N ALA A 95 -2.02 -10.48 12.87
CA ALA A 95 -2.69 -11.66 12.35
C ALA A 95 -2.90 -12.73 13.42
N ILE A 96 -3.90 -13.59 13.20
CA ILE A 96 -4.18 -14.78 14.01
C ILE A 96 -4.33 -15.95 13.05
N SER A 97 -3.59 -17.02 13.33
CA SER A 97 -3.73 -18.31 12.66
C SER A 97 -4.47 -19.29 13.56
N ASN A 98 -5.43 -20.02 13.01
CA ASN A 98 -6.14 -21.07 13.73
C ASN A 98 -5.51 -22.46 13.48
N SER A 99 -5.94 -23.45 14.26
CA SER A 99 -5.46 -24.84 14.15
C SER A 99 -5.77 -25.51 12.81
N PHE A 100 -6.71 -24.95 12.04
CA PHE A 100 -7.09 -25.42 10.70
C PHE A 100 -6.25 -24.78 9.58
N GLY A 101 -5.22 -24.00 9.91
CA GLY A 101 -4.33 -23.36 8.93
C GLY A 101 -4.92 -22.11 8.27
N LYS A 102 -6.09 -21.62 8.71
CA LYS A 102 -6.58 -20.31 8.26
C LYS A 102 -5.89 -19.21 9.04
N THR A 103 -5.46 -18.18 8.33
CA THR A 103 -4.92 -16.96 8.92
C THR A 103 -5.86 -15.82 8.59
N PHE A 104 -6.25 -15.07 9.60
CA PHE A 104 -6.92 -13.78 9.42
C PHE A 104 -5.97 -12.69 9.87
N CYS A 105 -5.94 -11.57 9.16
CA CYS A 105 -5.15 -10.41 9.54
C CYS A 105 -5.99 -9.15 9.54
N VAL A 106 -5.60 -8.17 10.36
CA VAL A 106 -6.27 -6.87 10.42
C VAL A 106 -5.98 -6.13 9.11
N ALA A 107 -7.05 -5.78 8.42
CA ALA A 107 -7.00 -5.09 7.14
C ALA A 107 -7.96 -3.90 7.15
N ARG A 108 -7.83 -3.00 6.17
CA ARG A 108 -8.82 -1.94 5.93
C ARG A 108 -9.01 -1.70 4.43
N GLY A 109 -10.20 -1.26 4.05
CA GLY A 109 -10.54 -0.94 2.68
C GLY A 109 -11.47 0.26 2.55
N ASN A 110 -11.55 0.82 1.35
CA ASN A 110 -12.43 1.95 1.05
C ASN A 110 -13.87 1.46 0.83
N VAL A 111 -14.83 2.02 1.57
CA VAL A 111 -16.27 1.74 1.42
C VAL A 111 -17.05 3.03 1.59
N GLU A 112 -17.96 3.36 0.65
CA GLU A 112 -18.87 4.52 0.72
C GLU A 112 -18.20 5.88 1.04
N GLY A 113 -16.95 6.05 0.60
CA GLY A 113 -16.17 7.28 0.84
C GLY A 113 -15.47 7.34 2.21
N GLY A 114 -15.59 6.28 3.02
CA GLY A 114 -14.79 6.04 4.22
C GLY A 114 -13.74 4.95 4.02
N ILE A 115 -12.93 4.75 5.06
CA ILE A 115 -11.96 3.66 5.20
C ILE A 115 -12.35 2.85 6.42
N HIS A 116 -12.64 1.57 6.24
CA HIS A 116 -13.17 0.73 7.31
C HIS A 116 -12.26 -0.44 7.60
N PRO A 117 -11.93 -0.69 8.88
CA PRO A 117 -11.17 -1.86 9.28
C PRO A 117 -12.04 -3.12 9.19
N GLY A 118 -11.37 -4.25 9.07
CA GLY A 118 -11.95 -5.57 8.93
C GLY A 118 -10.86 -6.62 8.93
N TYR A 119 -11.09 -7.73 8.24
CA TYR A 119 -10.16 -8.83 8.17
C TYR A 119 -9.79 -9.17 6.73
N CYS A 120 -8.55 -9.62 6.51
CA CYS A 120 -8.13 -10.22 5.26
C CYS A 120 -7.89 -11.72 5.44
N ASP A 121 -8.38 -12.50 4.46
CA ASP A 121 -8.00 -13.88 4.23
C ASP A 121 -6.95 -13.91 3.11
N PRO A 122 -5.65 -14.07 3.44
CA PRO A 122 -4.57 -14.02 2.47
C PRO A 122 -4.60 -15.21 1.49
N ASN A 123 -5.23 -16.33 1.84
CA ASN A 123 -5.41 -17.43 0.88
C ASN A 123 -6.37 -17.05 -0.24
N LYS A 124 -7.27 -16.08 0.01
CA LYS A 124 -8.22 -15.57 -0.98
C LYS A 124 -7.78 -14.25 -1.62
N ASN A 125 -6.69 -13.64 -1.14
CA ASN A 125 -6.26 -12.30 -1.53
C ASN A 125 -7.38 -11.26 -1.42
N ARG A 126 -8.18 -11.32 -0.36
CA ARG A 126 -9.35 -10.43 -0.18
C ARG A 126 -9.42 -9.88 1.23
N CYS A 127 -9.83 -8.61 1.32
CA CYS A 127 -10.26 -7.96 2.55
C CYS A 127 -11.78 -7.94 2.63
N TYR A 128 -12.29 -8.14 3.84
CA TYR A 128 -13.70 -8.13 4.19
C TYR A 128 -13.88 -7.12 5.33
N THR A 129 -14.82 -6.19 5.16
CA THR A 129 -15.22 -5.23 6.18
C THR A 129 -16.73 -5.25 6.34
N SER A 130 -17.27 -4.50 7.30
CA SER A 130 -18.71 -4.39 7.51
C SER A 130 -19.20 -2.96 7.25
N TYR A 131 -20.32 -2.84 6.55
CA TYR A 131 -20.95 -1.55 6.29
C TYR A 131 -22.43 -1.73 5.95
N GLY A 132 -23.29 -0.88 6.54
CA GLY A 132 -24.71 -0.82 6.19
C GLY A 132 -25.46 -2.14 6.37
N GLY A 133 -25.11 -2.93 7.38
CA GLY A 133 -25.74 -4.24 7.63
C GLY A 133 -25.18 -5.41 6.80
N LYS A 134 -24.15 -5.18 5.98
CA LYS A 134 -23.58 -6.20 5.08
C LYS A 134 -22.08 -6.38 5.29
N GLU A 135 -21.59 -7.56 4.93
CA GLU A 135 -20.16 -7.75 4.65
C GLU A 135 -19.84 -7.16 3.27
N VAL A 136 -18.74 -6.42 3.19
CA VAL A 136 -18.28 -5.75 1.96
C VAL A 136 -16.88 -6.23 1.64
N VAL A 137 -16.68 -6.68 0.40
CA VAL A 137 -15.38 -7.14 -0.11
C VAL A 137 -14.62 -5.96 -0.69
N CYS A 138 -13.37 -5.78 -0.26
CA CYS A 138 -12.45 -4.77 -0.78
C CYS A 138 -11.32 -5.46 -1.55
N GLU A 139 -11.21 -5.19 -2.85
CA GLU A 139 -10.13 -5.74 -3.70
C GLU A 139 -8.79 -5.01 -3.48
N LYS A 140 -8.84 -3.69 -3.27
CA LYS A 140 -7.69 -2.88 -2.89
C LYS A 140 -7.78 -2.57 -1.41
N PHE A 141 -6.79 -3.00 -0.65
CA PHE A 141 -6.77 -2.89 0.80
C PHE A 141 -5.36 -2.79 1.34
N GLU A 142 -5.27 -2.42 2.61
CA GLU A 142 -4.02 -2.34 3.36
C GLU A 142 -4.06 -3.29 4.55
N ILE A 143 -2.90 -3.81 4.93
CA ILE A 143 -2.69 -4.64 6.12
C ILE A 143 -2.10 -3.77 7.23
N LEU A 144 -2.61 -3.95 8.45
CA LEU A 144 -2.03 -3.33 9.63
C LEU A 144 -0.76 -4.07 10.03
N THR A 145 0.34 -3.34 10.11
CA THR A 145 1.61 -3.81 10.68
C THR A 145 1.93 -2.98 11.91
N ALA A 146 2.49 -3.60 12.95
CA ALA A 146 2.90 -2.87 14.15
C ALA A 146 4.08 -3.54 14.83
N ASP A 147 4.76 -2.81 15.71
CA ASP A 147 5.62 -3.45 16.70
C ASP A 147 4.74 -4.23 17.69
N LEU A 148 4.78 -5.56 17.61
CA LEU A 148 3.97 -6.46 18.42
C LEU A 148 4.22 -6.33 19.92
N SER A 149 5.35 -5.76 20.34
CA SER A 149 5.65 -5.49 21.75
C SER A 149 4.97 -4.22 22.28
N ARG A 150 4.53 -3.33 21.39
CA ARG A 150 3.93 -2.03 21.70
C ARG A 150 2.43 -1.98 21.46
N VAL A 151 1.80 -3.10 21.12
CA VAL A 151 0.34 -3.19 20.96
C VAL A 151 -0.24 -4.33 21.78
N GLN A 152 -1.48 -4.18 22.20
CA GLN A 152 -2.21 -5.22 22.92
C GLN A 152 -3.70 -5.18 22.61
N TRP A 153 -4.35 -6.33 22.75
CA TRP A 153 -5.80 -6.46 22.69
C TRP A 153 -6.40 -6.28 24.09
N VAL A 154 -7.26 -5.29 24.27
CA VAL A 154 -7.94 -5.01 25.55
C VAL A 154 -9.40 -5.44 25.45
N ARG A 155 -9.79 -6.43 26.24
CA ARG A 155 -11.17 -6.93 26.29
C ARG A 155 -12.09 -5.94 27.00
N THR A 156 -13.24 -5.65 26.40
CA THR A 156 -14.21 -4.69 26.93
C THR A 156 -15.63 -4.98 26.46
N THR A 157 -16.59 -4.34 27.12
CA THR A 157 -18.00 -4.22 26.71
C THR A 157 -18.40 -2.78 26.40
N ASN A 158 -17.49 -1.82 26.60
CA ASN A 158 -17.68 -0.43 26.23
C ASN A 158 -16.31 0.23 25.97
N SER A 159 -16.13 0.82 24.79
CA SER A 159 -14.84 1.37 24.37
C SER A 159 -14.41 2.61 25.18
N GLU A 160 -15.33 3.31 25.87
CA GLU A 160 -14.99 4.43 26.76
C GLU A 160 -14.19 3.98 28.00
N LYS A 161 -14.30 2.70 28.38
CA LYS A 161 -13.55 2.13 29.52
C LYS A 161 -12.09 1.83 29.20
N VAL A 162 -11.72 1.82 27.92
CA VAL A 162 -10.36 1.56 27.47
C VAL A 162 -9.61 2.89 27.48
N THR A 163 -8.66 3.03 28.40
CA THR A 163 -7.92 4.28 28.63
C THR A 163 -6.66 4.40 27.79
N GLN A 164 -6.17 3.28 27.23
CA GLN A 164 -5.04 3.25 26.31
C GLN A 164 -5.37 3.96 24.99
N GLU A 165 -4.34 4.34 24.25
CA GLU A 165 -4.50 4.87 22.91
C GLU A 165 -5.06 3.78 21.98
N LEU A 166 -6.20 4.06 21.34
CA LEU A 166 -6.88 3.11 20.47
C LEU A 166 -6.27 3.16 19.05
N VAL A 167 -5.99 2.00 18.47
CA VAL A 167 -5.50 1.92 17.10
C VAL A 167 -6.61 2.29 16.12
N VAL A 168 -6.40 3.39 15.41
CA VAL A 168 -7.34 3.87 14.38
C VAL A 168 -7.30 2.94 13.17
N GLY A 169 -8.45 2.34 12.89
CA GLY A 169 -8.69 1.47 11.75
C GLY A 169 -9.00 2.22 10.46
N GLY A 170 -9.60 3.40 10.59
CA GLY A 170 -9.94 4.27 9.49
C GLY A 170 -10.96 5.31 9.93
N TYR A 171 -11.75 5.81 8.99
CA TYR A 171 -12.69 6.91 9.20
C TYR A 171 -13.94 6.68 8.38
N GLU A 172 -15.09 6.97 8.98
CA GLU A 172 -16.34 7.14 8.24
C GLU A 172 -16.22 8.35 7.27
N LYS A 173 -17.14 8.46 6.33
CA LYS A 173 -17.16 9.55 5.33
C LYS A 173 -17.14 10.96 5.94
N ASP A 174 -17.72 11.12 7.13
CA ASP A 174 -17.78 12.38 7.86
C ASP A 174 -16.53 12.67 8.72
N GLY A 175 -15.53 11.78 8.68
CA GLY A 175 -14.30 11.89 9.46
C GLY A 175 -14.40 11.25 10.85
N THR A 176 -15.52 10.64 11.22
CA THR A 176 -15.65 9.91 12.50
C THR A 176 -14.66 8.74 12.53
N PRO A 177 -13.77 8.64 13.53
CA PRO A 177 -12.79 7.56 13.59
C PRO A 177 -13.46 6.22 13.90
N THR A 178 -12.96 5.17 13.23
CA THR A 178 -13.25 3.78 13.56
C THR A 178 -12.00 3.12 14.12
N TYR A 179 -12.18 2.16 15.02
CA TYR A 179 -11.08 1.48 15.72
C TYR A 179 -11.07 0.00 15.42
N CYS A 180 -9.87 -0.57 15.31
CA CYS A 180 -9.69 -2.00 15.07
C CYS A 180 -10.15 -2.80 16.29
N CYS A 181 -11.06 -3.74 16.07
CA CYS A 181 -11.49 -4.68 17.11
C CYS A 181 -11.36 -6.13 16.66
N LYS A 182 -11.30 -7.02 17.64
CA LYS A 182 -11.35 -8.47 17.47
C LYS A 182 -12.63 -9.00 18.13
N CYS A 183 -13.39 -9.75 17.37
CA CYS A 183 -14.71 -10.28 17.71
C CYS A 183 -14.65 -11.80 17.69
N ASP A 184 -15.02 -12.46 18.79
CA ASP A 184 -15.11 -13.92 18.82
C ASP A 184 -16.44 -14.38 18.20
N ARG A 185 -16.37 -15.41 17.36
CA ARG A 185 -17.52 -16.17 16.89
C ARG A 185 -17.20 -17.65 17.01
N GLU A 186 -17.78 -18.32 18.01
CA GLU A 186 -17.63 -19.76 18.22
C GLU A 186 -16.15 -20.19 18.33
N GLY A 187 -15.32 -19.37 19.01
CA GLY A 187 -13.89 -19.62 19.14
C GLY A 187 -13.05 -19.19 17.94
N ILE A 188 -13.65 -18.61 16.90
CA ILE A 188 -12.96 -18.06 15.74
C ILE A 188 -12.90 -16.54 15.85
N PRO A 189 -11.70 -15.94 15.93
CA PRO A 189 -11.55 -14.49 15.98
C PRO A 189 -11.70 -13.87 14.58
N PHE A 190 -12.59 -12.90 14.46
CA PHE A 190 -12.75 -12.01 13.32
C PHE A 190 -12.27 -10.60 13.67
N PHE A 191 -11.84 -9.84 12.67
CA PHE A 191 -11.51 -8.43 12.86
C PHE A 191 -12.56 -7.52 12.24
N GLY A 192 -12.79 -6.38 12.88
CA GLY A 192 -13.86 -5.48 12.51
C GLY A 192 -13.64 -4.07 13.02
N LYS A 193 -14.75 -3.36 13.21
CA LYS A 193 -14.78 -1.95 13.61
C LYS A 193 -15.60 -1.73 14.87
N THR A 194 -15.16 -0.77 15.67
CA THR A 194 -15.94 -0.15 16.75
C THR A 194 -15.74 1.37 16.72
N TYR A 195 -16.45 2.10 17.57
CA TYR A 195 -16.35 3.55 17.73
C TYR A 195 -16.01 3.90 19.16
N ARG A 196 -15.47 5.10 19.38
CA ARG A 196 -15.27 5.64 20.73
C ARG A 196 -16.62 5.79 21.43
N GLY A 197 -16.71 5.41 22.70
CA GLY A 197 -17.95 5.45 23.48
C GLY A 197 -18.96 4.33 23.18
N SER A 198 -18.70 3.45 22.20
CA SER A 198 -19.62 2.39 21.78
C SER A 198 -19.64 1.21 22.75
N ASP A 199 -20.81 0.61 22.91
CA ASP A 199 -21.07 -0.62 23.66
C ASP A 199 -20.91 -1.90 22.80
N CYS A 200 -20.49 -1.75 21.55
CA CYS A 200 -20.45 -2.85 20.62
C CYS A 200 -19.37 -2.72 19.55
N ALA A 201 -19.12 -3.84 18.89
CA ALA A 201 -18.28 -3.96 17.72
C ALA A 201 -19.05 -4.64 16.58
N TYR A 202 -18.61 -4.36 15.36
CA TYR A 202 -19.18 -4.85 14.12
C TYR A 202 -18.13 -5.60 13.32
N TYR A 203 -18.50 -6.73 12.73
CA TYR A 203 -17.65 -7.47 11.79
C TYR A 203 -18.48 -8.05 10.66
N GLY A 204 -17.87 -8.21 9.49
CA GLY A 204 -18.50 -8.85 8.33
C GLY A 204 -18.31 -10.37 8.39
N PHE A 205 -19.33 -11.13 8.02
CA PHE A 205 -19.22 -12.56 7.78
C PHE A 205 -20.44 -13.03 6.97
N ASP A 206 -20.25 -13.91 6.00
CA ASP A 206 -21.36 -14.57 5.28
C ASP A 206 -22.37 -13.56 4.72
N ASP A 207 -21.85 -12.55 4.01
CA ASP A 207 -22.61 -11.44 3.39
C ASP A 207 -23.38 -10.53 4.38
N LYS A 208 -23.17 -10.69 5.68
CA LYS A 208 -23.87 -9.94 6.75
C LYS A 208 -22.91 -9.22 7.68
N GLU A 209 -23.36 -8.09 8.21
CA GLU A 209 -22.73 -7.46 9.36
C GLU A 209 -23.30 -8.03 10.66
N TYR A 210 -22.42 -8.47 11.54
CA TYR A 210 -22.76 -8.95 12.86
C TYR A 210 -22.34 -7.94 13.93
N LYS A 211 -23.15 -7.83 14.98
CA LYS A 211 -22.92 -6.99 16.14
C LYS A 211 -22.60 -7.85 17.36
N VAL A 212 -21.56 -7.52 18.09
CA VAL A 212 -21.18 -8.15 19.37
C VAL A 212 -21.03 -7.11 20.48
N PHE A 213 -21.36 -7.49 21.70
CA PHE A 213 -21.31 -6.60 22.88
C PHE A 213 -20.11 -6.85 23.79
N GLU A 214 -19.36 -7.92 23.53
CA GLU A 214 -18.12 -8.22 24.19
C GLU A 214 -17.06 -8.48 23.11
N PHE A 215 -15.98 -7.71 23.15
CA PHE A 215 -14.98 -7.66 22.11
C PHE A 215 -13.65 -7.19 22.67
N GLU A 216 -12.60 -7.29 21.87
CA GLU A 216 -11.28 -6.74 22.20
C GLU A 216 -10.97 -5.57 21.27
N ILE A 217 -10.43 -4.48 21.81
CA ILE A 217 -9.98 -3.32 21.02
C ILE A 217 -8.45 -3.36 20.95
N LEU A 218 -7.89 -3.11 19.77
CA LEU A 218 -6.45 -2.99 19.62
C LEU A 218 -5.99 -1.65 20.15
N THR A 219 -4.98 -1.66 21.02
CA THR A 219 -4.44 -0.48 21.70
C THR A 219 -2.93 -0.43 21.60
N VAL A 220 -2.37 0.76 21.74
CA VAL A 220 -0.94 1.01 21.92
C VAL A 220 -0.60 0.99 23.42
N ASN A 221 0.53 0.37 23.76
CA ASN A 221 1.05 0.24 25.13
C ASN A 221 1.80 1.48 25.62
#